data_AF-A0A0F8Y206-F1
#
_entry.id   AF-A0A0F8Y206-F1
#
_cell.length_a   1.000
_cell.length_b   1.000
_cell.length_c   1.000
_cell.angle_alpha   90.00
_cell.angle_beta   90.00
_cell.angle_gamma   90.00
#
_symmetry.space_group_name_H-M   'P 1'
#
loop_
_entity.id
_entity.type
_entity.pdbx_description
1 polymer ?
#
loop_
_entity_poly.entity_id
_entity_poly.type
_entity_poly.pdbx_seq_one_letter_code
_entity_poly.pdbx_strand_id
1 'polypeptide(L)'
;KSLNRFQFNSKLYLVPFADVQKQIVLKMPAKLRVVFYRRFMLRIAQVVGRKERVSALVTGDSIGQVASQTLENILAISEAVNIPILRPLIGFDKEEIINLAKKIDTFDISILPYQDCCARFLPVRVEIKANLKQVKLEEKRLDVKELVKRALKATKLLTISK
;
A
#
# COMPACT_ATOMS: atom_id res chain seq x y z
N LYS A 1 14.01 13.53 10.91
CA LYS A 1 13.48 14.91 11.07
C LYS A 1 12.28 15.21 10.15
N SER A 2 12.29 14.85 8.86
CA SER A 2 11.16 15.15 7.94
C SER A 2 9.79 14.59 8.39
N LEU A 3 9.73 13.33 8.87
CA LEU A 3 8.46 12.69 9.31
C LEU A 3 7.73 13.37 10.49
N ASN A 4 8.43 14.09 11.37
CA ASN A 4 7.86 14.79 12.53
C ASN A 4 7.88 16.32 12.39
N ARG A 5 7.93 16.83 11.15
CA ARG A 5 7.90 18.28 10.95
C ARG A 5 6.58 18.88 11.47
N PHE A 6 5.47 18.24 11.14
CA PHE A 6 4.10 18.70 11.44
C PHE A 6 3.42 17.95 12.60
N GLN A 7 4.16 17.12 13.33
CA GLN A 7 3.64 16.33 14.46
C GLN A 7 4.74 16.07 15.49
N PHE A 8 4.37 15.82 16.75
CA PHE A 8 5.34 15.64 17.83
C PHE A 8 6.05 14.28 17.78
N ASN A 9 5.27 13.20 17.82
CA ASN A 9 5.76 11.83 17.87
C ASN A 9 5.08 11.00 16.79
N SER A 10 5.83 10.06 16.22
CA SER A 10 5.33 9.12 15.22
C SER A 10 5.78 7.70 15.55
N LYS A 11 4.94 6.74 15.17
CA LYS A 11 5.26 5.31 15.20
C LYS A 11 5.45 4.82 13.78
N LEU A 12 6.64 4.30 13.47
CA LEU A 12 6.96 3.69 12.19
C LEU A 12 6.96 2.16 12.32
N TYR A 13 6.03 1.54 11.62
CA TYR A 13 5.88 0.09 11.54
C TYR A 13 6.58 -0.45 10.29
N LEU A 14 7.69 -1.16 10.48
CA LEU A 14 8.44 -1.83 9.41
C LEU A 14 7.97 -3.27 9.30
N VAL A 15 7.11 -3.55 8.33
CA VAL A 15 6.53 -4.88 8.12
C VAL A 15 7.29 -5.61 7.00
N PRO A 16 7.91 -6.77 7.27
CA PRO A 16 8.53 -7.57 6.22
C PRO A 16 7.44 -8.15 5.29
N PHE A 17 7.56 -7.86 3.99
CA PHE A 17 6.54 -8.22 3.01
C PHE A 17 6.94 -9.38 2.08
N ALA A 18 8.18 -9.86 2.17
CA ALA A 18 8.75 -10.84 1.25
C ALA A 18 7.96 -12.15 1.16
N ASP A 19 7.50 -12.70 2.30
CA ASP A 19 6.74 -13.95 2.33
C ASP A 19 5.36 -13.81 1.67
N VAL A 20 4.68 -12.69 1.93
CA VAL A 20 3.39 -12.36 1.31
C VAL A 20 3.57 -12.22 -0.20
N GLN A 21 4.61 -11.49 -0.62
CA GLN A 21 4.96 -11.31 -2.01
C GLN A 21 5.25 -12.64 -2.72
N LYS A 22 6.05 -13.53 -2.09
CA LYS A 22 6.35 -14.87 -2.62
C LYS A 22 5.08 -15.68 -2.85
N GLN A 23 4.16 -15.71 -1.87
CA GLN A 23 2.89 -16.44 -2.02
C GLN A 23 2.01 -15.90 -3.15
N ILE A 24 1.95 -14.57 -3.30
CA ILE A 24 1.21 -13.93 -4.39
C ILE A 24 1.84 -14.25 -5.74
N VAL A 25 3.17 -14.20 -5.86
CA VAL A 25 3.87 -14.55 -7.11
C VAL A 25 3.57 -15.99 -7.53
N LEU A 26 3.59 -16.93 -6.58
CA LEU A 26 3.39 -18.35 -6.82
C LEU A 26 1.95 -18.74 -7.16
N LYS A 27 0.95 -18.07 -6.56
CA LYS A 27 -0.44 -18.53 -6.59
C LYS A 27 -1.38 -17.64 -7.39
N MET A 28 -1.02 -16.37 -7.63
CA MET A 28 -1.92 -15.40 -8.26
C MET A 28 -1.55 -15.14 -9.73
N PRO A 29 -2.54 -14.87 -10.58
CA PRO A 29 -2.30 -14.41 -11.95
C PRO A 29 -1.39 -13.18 -11.99
N ALA A 30 -0.38 -13.19 -12.88
CA ALA A 30 0.63 -12.14 -12.93
C ALA A 30 0.05 -10.72 -13.00
N LYS A 31 -0.95 -10.51 -13.86
CA LYS A 31 -1.62 -9.21 -14.07
C LYS A 31 -2.31 -8.64 -12.84
N LEU A 32 -2.74 -9.50 -11.89
CA LEU A 32 -3.44 -9.09 -10.66
C LEU A 32 -2.50 -8.94 -9.45
N ARG A 33 -1.21 -9.26 -9.57
CA ARG A 33 -0.28 -9.27 -8.43
C ARG A 33 -0.24 -7.94 -7.69
N VAL A 34 -0.22 -6.82 -8.42
CA VAL A 34 -0.22 -5.48 -7.81
C VAL A 34 -1.47 -5.23 -6.98
N VAL A 35 -2.65 -5.63 -7.48
CA VAL A 35 -3.91 -5.56 -6.73
C VAL A 35 -3.80 -6.37 -5.44
N PHE A 36 -3.29 -7.61 -5.51
CA PHE A 36 -3.11 -8.44 -4.32
C PHE A 36 -2.09 -7.87 -3.34
N TYR A 37 -0.94 -7.36 -3.80
CA TYR A 37 0.04 -6.72 -2.92
C TYR A 37 -0.61 -5.60 -2.11
N ARG A 38 -1.33 -4.71 -2.80
CA ARG A 38 -2.00 -3.56 -2.17
C ARG A 38 -3.13 -3.98 -1.23
N ARG A 39 -3.92 -5.00 -1.59
CA ARG A 39 -4.93 -5.59 -0.70
C ARG A 39 -4.31 -6.12 0.60
N PHE A 40 -3.18 -6.82 0.52
CA PHE A 40 -2.47 -7.30 1.71
C PHE A 40 -1.85 -6.18 2.54
N MET A 41 -1.24 -5.17 1.92
CA MET A 41 -0.73 -3.99 2.62
C MET A 41 -1.83 -3.29 3.42
N LEU A 42 -3.01 -3.09 2.83
CA LEU A 42 -4.15 -2.49 3.53
C LEU A 42 -4.66 -3.39 4.68
N ARG A 43 -4.73 -4.71 4.49
CA ARG A 43 -5.14 -5.64 5.56
C ARG A 43 -4.18 -5.58 6.75
N ILE A 44 -2.88 -5.59 6.48
CA ILE A 44 -1.84 -5.43 7.51
C ILE A 44 -2.01 -4.08 8.21
N ALA A 45 -2.14 -2.99 7.44
CA ALA A 45 -2.34 -1.65 7.98
C ALA A 45 -3.60 -1.54 8.84
N GLN A 46 -4.72 -2.19 8.46
CA GLN A 46 -5.93 -2.23 9.26
C GLN A 46 -5.71 -2.96 10.59
N VAL A 47 -4.94 -4.05 10.61
CA VAL A 47 -4.67 -4.77 11.87
C VAL A 47 -3.77 -3.94 12.79
N VAL A 48 -2.75 -3.26 12.24
CA VAL A 48 -1.96 -2.28 13.00
C VAL A 48 -2.86 -1.15 13.51
N GLY A 49 -3.71 -0.61 12.65
CA GLY A 49 -4.66 0.45 12.97
C GLY A 49 -5.61 0.09 14.10
N ARG A 50 -6.10 -1.16 14.16
CA ARG A 50 -6.91 -1.64 15.29
C ARG A 50 -6.15 -1.61 16.62
N LYS A 51 -4.86 -1.97 16.62
CA LYS A 51 -4.00 -1.89 17.83
C LYS A 51 -3.80 -0.45 18.27
N GLU A 52 -3.66 0.46 17.31
CA GLU A 52 -3.50 1.90 17.53
C GLU A 52 -4.82 2.67 17.66
N ARG A 53 -5.97 1.98 17.61
CA ARG A 53 -7.32 2.56 17.70
C ARG A 53 -7.59 3.67 16.68
N VAL A 54 -7.07 3.53 15.45
CA VAL A 54 -7.33 4.50 14.36
C VAL A 54 -8.66 4.23 13.69
N SER A 55 -9.32 5.30 13.22
CA SER A 55 -10.63 5.22 12.55
C SER A 55 -10.55 5.17 11.03
N ALA A 56 -9.38 5.43 10.43
CA ALA A 56 -9.19 5.46 8.98
C ALA A 56 -7.74 5.14 8.59
N LEU A 57 -7.54 4.76 7.32
CA LEU A 57 -6.23 4.71 6.67
C LEU A 57 -6.09 5.91 5.72
N VAL A 58 -4.85 6.29 5.42
CA VAL A 58 -4.54 7.32 4.42
C VAL A 58 -3.61 6.73 3.37
N THR A 59 -3.90 6.97 2.10
CA THR A 59 -3.00 6.63 0.99
C THR A 59 -2.73 7.84 0.11
N GLY A 60 -1.54 7.88 -0.51
CA GLY A 60 -1.17 8.89 -1.51
C GLY A 60 -1.66 8.52 -2.92
N ASP A 61 -2.82 7.88 -3.05
CA ASP A 61 -3.37 7.52 -4.37
C ASP A 61 -3.86 8.75 -5.13
N SER A 62 -3.52 8.82 -6.42
CA SER A 62 -4.12 9.73 -7.41
C SER A 62 -4.74 8.91 -8.54
N ILE A 63 -5.93 9.29 -9.00
CA ILE A 63 -6.64 8.54 -10.04
C ILE A 63 -5.96 8.72 -11.40
N GLY A 64 -5.78 7.62 -12.14
CA GLY A 64 -5.26 7.68 -13.51
C GLY A 64 -3.76 7.98 -13.65
N GLN A 65 -3.03 8.19 -12.55
CA GLN A 65 -1.59 8.45 -12.59
C GLN A 65 -0.77 7.20 -12.98
N VAL A 66 -1.17 6.02 -12.49
CA VAL A 66 -0.57 4.73 -12.88
C VAL A 66 -1.63 3.67 -13.12
N ALA A 67 -1.28 2.59 -13.85
CA ALA A 67 -2.18 1.49 -14.18
C ALA A 67 -2.89 0.87 -12.95
N SER A 68 -2.24 0.88 -11.78
CA SER A 68 -2.81 0.34 -10.53
C SER A 68 -3.82 1.27 -9.83
N GLN A 69 -4.03 2.49 -10.34
CA GLN A 69 -4.86 3.55 -9.74
C GLN A 69 -6.04 3.95 -10.65
N THR A 70 -6.63 3.00 -11.35
CA THR A 70 -7.96 3.16 -11.97
C THR A 70 -9.07 3.03 -10.93
N LEU A 71 -10.29 3.48 -11.25
CA LEU A 71 -11.45 3.33 -10.35
C LEU A 71 -11.70 1.88 -9.97
N GLU A 72 -11.62 0.97 -10.95
CA GLU A 72 -11.86 -0.45 -10.72
C GLU A 72 -10.79 -1.06 -9.81
N ASN A 73 -9.52 -0.68 -9.98
CA ASN A 73 -8.46 -1.13 -9.09
C ASN A 73 -8.59 -0.53 -7.69
N ILE A 74 -8.92 0.76 -7.58
CA ILE A 74 -9.15 1.42 -6.28
C ILE A 74 -10.30 0.74 -5.54
N LEU A 75 -11.40 0.43 -6.21
CA LEU A 75 -12.51 -0.32 -5.64
C LEU A 75 -12.06 -1.72 -5.21
N ALA A 76 -11.40 -2.46 -6.11
CA ALA A 76 -10.89 -3.80 -5.84
C ALA A 76 -9.91 -3.85 -4.66
N ILE A 77 -9.12 -2.81 -4.46
CA ILE A 77 -8.17 -2.71 -3.35
C ILE A 77 -8.87 -2.31 -2.05
N SER A 78 -9.80 -1.34 -2.11
CA SER A 78 -10.51 -0.81 -0.93
C SER A 78 -11.34 -1.88 -0.24
N GLU A 79 -11.98 -2.76 -1.01
CA GLU A 79 -12.77 -3.91 -0.52
C GLU A 79 -11.97 -4.95 0.29
N ALA A 80 -10.66 -4.74 0.49
CA ALA A 80 -9.85 -5.56 1.39
C ALA A 80 -9.98 -5.17 2.86
N VAL A 81 -10.54 -3.99 3.16
CA VAL A 81 -10.66 -3.45 4.52
C VAL A 81 -12.06 -2.86 4.73
N ASN A 82 -12.44 -2.72 6.00
CA ASN A 82 -13.77 -2.24 6.41
C ASN A 82 -13.70 -0.84 7.05
N ILE A 83 -12.53 -0.22 7.08
CA ILE A 83 -12.35 1.15 7.59
C ILE A 83 -12.16 2.12 6.42
N PRO A 84 -12.59 3.38 6.56
CA PRO A 84 -12.39 4.41 5.53
C PRO A 84 -10.92 4.53 5.10
N ILE A 85 -10.72 4.75 3.79
CA ILE A 85 -9.41 5.08 3.22
C ILE A 85 -9.51 6.49 2.65
N LEU A 86 -8.84 7.43 3.30
CA LEU A 86 -8.73 8.81 2.85
C LEU A 86 -7.66 8.91 1.77
N ARG A 87 -7.97 9.60 0.67
CA ARG A 87 -7.09 9.78 -0.49
C ARG A 87 -6.96 11.26 -0.83
N PRO A 88 -6.15 12.02 -0.07
CA PRO A 88 -6.05 13.48 -0.24
C PRO A 88 -5.62 13.89 -1.66
N LEU A 89 -4.88 13.02 -2.35
CA LEU A 89 -4.32 13.29 -3.68
C LEU A 89 -5.20 12.75 -4.82
N ILE A 90 -6.42 12.26 -4.55
CA ILE A 90 -7.18 11.46 -5.52
C ILE A 90 -7.45 12.19 -6.85
N GLY A 91 -7.61 13.51 -6.82
CA GLY A 91 -7.86 14.35 -7.99
C GLY A 91 -6.67 15.23 -8.41
N PHE A 92 -5.50 15.05 -7.81
CA PHE A 92 -4.30 15.85 -8.12
C PHE A 92 -3.56 15.24 -9.31
N ASP A 93 -3.05 16.09 -10.20
CA ASP A 93 -2.09 15.67 -11.21
C ASP A 93 -0.67 15.50 -10.63
N LYS A 94 0.24 14.98 -11.46
CA LYS A 94 1.62 14.69 -11.04
C LYS A 94 2.40 15.95 -10.67
N GLU A 95 2.23 17.05 -11.41
CA GLU A 95 2.96 18.29 -11.15
C GLU A 95 2.47 18.95 -9.87
N GLU A 96 1.16 18.93 -9.60
CA GLU A 96 0.60 19.39 -8.33
C GLU A 96 1.17 18.61 -7.14
N ILE A 97 1.28 17.28 -7.25
CA ILE A 97 1.88 16.43 -6.21
C ILE A 97 3.37 16.77 -6.03
N ILE A 98 4.12 16.95 -7.11
CA ILE A 98 5.56 17.31 -7.05
C ILE A 98 5.74 18.69 -6.40
N ASN A 99 4.93 19.67 -6.79
CA ASN A 99 4.98 21.02 -6.24
C ASN A 99 4.64 21.02 -4.75
N LEU A 100 3.64 20.23 -4.34
CA LEU A 100 3.33 20.02 -2.93
C LEU A 100 4.50 19.36 -2.19
N ALA A 101 5.09 18.31 -2.75
CA ALA A 101 6.21 17.58 -2.15
C ALA A 101 7.45 18.47 -1.94
N LYS A 102 7.74 19.37 -2.90
CA LYS A 102 8.78 20.40 -2.78
C LYS A 102 8.43 21.41 -1.69
N LYS A 103 7.19 21.92 -1.69
CA LYS A 103 6.71 22.88 -0.68
C LYS A 103 6.84 22.36 0.77
N ILE A 104 6.72 21.05 0.98
CA ILE A 104 6.81 20.43 2.32
C ILE A 104 8.17 19.77 2.61
N ASP A 105 9.18 19.96 1.74
CA ASP A 105 10.54 19.42 1.85
C ASP A 105 10.59 17.89 1.96
N THR A 106 9.82 17.20 1.11
CA THR A 106 9.81 15.72 1.00
C THR A 106 10.27 15.21 -0.36
N PHE A 107 10.34 16.08 -1.36
CA PHE A 107 10.69 15.71 -2.74
C PHE A 107 12.07 15.04 -2.83
N ASP A 108 13.12 15.71 -2.34
CA ASP A 108 14.50 15.23 -2.48
C ASP A 108 14.75 13.86 -1.84
N ILE A 109 14.10 13.60 -0.69
CA ILE A 109 14.15 12.30 -0.01
C ILE A 109 13.41 11.23 -0.85
N SER A 110 12.28 11.60 -1.46
CA SER A 110 11.41 10.67 -2.19
C SER A 110 12.00 10.24 -3.54
N ILE A 111 12.93 11.01 -4.11
CA ILE A 111 13.58 10.70 -5.39
C ILE A 111 14.92 9.98 -5.24
N LEU A 112 15.37 9.71 -4.01
CA LEU A 112 16.64 9.01 -3.78
C LEU A 112 16.65 7.66 -4.53
N PRO A 113 17.73 7.34 -5.26
CA PRO A 113 17.82 6.08 -5.98
C PRO A 113 17.79 4.91 -5.01
N TYR A 114 16.83 4.01 -5.19
CA TYR A 114 16.72 2.79 -4.40
C TYR A 114 16.59 1.58 -5.33
N GLN A 115 17.21 0.47 -4.95
CA GLN A 115 17.00 -0.81 -5.63
C GLN A 115 15.58 -1.28 -5.34
N ASP A 116 14.67 -0.95 -6.26
CA ASP A 116 13.25 -1.23 -6.10
C ASP A 116 13.02 -2.75 -6.00
N CYS A 117 12.79 -3.23 -4.78
CA CYS A 117 12.46 -4.63 -4.48
C CYS A 117 11.22 -5.08 -5.29
N CYS A 118 10.39 -4.12 -5.71
CA CYS A 118 9.22 -4.37 -6.54
C CYS A 118 9.60 -4.72 -7.99
N ALA A 119 10.64 -4.12 -8.59
CA ALA A 119 10.93 -4.26 -10.02
C ALA A 119 11.14 -5.71 -10.47
N ARG A 120 11.72 -6.57 -9.62
CA ARG A 120 11.98 -7.98 -9.95
C ARG A 120 10.70 -8.83 -10.04
N PHE A 121 9.63 -8.43 -9.37
CA PHE A 121 8.39 -9.22 -9.25
C PHE A 121 7.14 -8.50 -9.75
N LEU A 122 7.32 -7.32 -10.36
CA LEU A 122 6.27 -6.63 -11.08
C LEU A 122 5.94 -7.39 -12.37
N PRO A 123 4.65 -7.54 -12.71
CA PRO A 123 4.27 -8.13 -13.98
C PRO A 123 4.61 -7.18 -15.14
N VAL A 124 4.91 -7.75 -16.31
CA VAL A 124 5.12 -6.98 -17.56
C VAL A 124 3.89 -6.13 -17.91
N ARG A 125 2.69 -6.61 -17.58
CA ARG A 125 1.43 -5.89 -17.76
C ARG A 125 0.62 -5.92 -16.48
N VAL A 126 0.29 -4.74 -15.97
CA VAL A 126 -0.59 -4.56 -14.81
C VAL A 126 -2.04 -4.48 -15.30
N GLU A 127 -2.94 -5.20 -14.64
CA GLU A 127 -4.37 -5.11 -14.91
C GLU A 127 -4.88 -3.70 -14.58
N ILE A 128 -5.56 -3.05 -15.53
CA ILE A 128 -6.16 -1.72 -15.34
C ILE A 128 -7.63 -1.81 -14.95
N LYS A 129 -8.29 -2.95 -15.20
CA LYS A 129 -9.71 -3.13 -14.90
C LYS A 129 -9.92 -4.40 -14.08
N ALA A 130 -9.47 -4.39 -12.83
CA ALA A 130 -9.63 -5.55 -11.97
C ALA A 130 -11.12 -5.84 -11.71
N ASN A 131 -11.55 -7.04 -12.09
CA ASN A 131 -12.87 -7.53 -11.75
C ASN A 131 -12.91 -7.95 -10.27
N LEU A 132 -13.67 -7.22 -9.44
CA LEU A 132 -13.75 -7.48 -7.99
C LEU A 132 -14.17 -8.92 -7.67
N LYS A 133 -15.13 -9.50 -8.42
CA LYS A 133 -15.59 -10.88 -8.20
C LYS A 133 -14.45 -11.88 -8.46
N GLN A 134 -13.71 -11.68 -9.56
CA GLN A 134 -12.54 -12.48 -9.87
C GLN A 134 -11.46 -12.34 -8.80
N VAL A 135 -11.15 -11.12 -8.36
CA VAL A 135 -10.17 -10.88 -7.30
C VAL A 135 -10.55 -11.61 -6.02
N LYS A 136 -11.82 -11.53 -5.58
CA LYS A 136 -12.32 -12.25 -4.40
C LYS A 136 -12.26 -13.77 -4.58
N LEU A 137 -12.51 -14.29 -5.78
CA LEU A 137 -12.43 -15.72 -6.08
C LEU A 137 -10.99 -16.24 -6.02
N GLU A 138 -10.08 -15.55 -6.70
CA GLU A 138 -8.64 -15.88 -6.74
C GLU A 138 -8.02 -15.78 -5.34
N GLU A 139 -8.41 -14.78 -4.53
CA GLU A 139 -7.92 -14.58 -3.16
C GLU A 139 -8.15 -15.81 -2.26
N LYS A 140 -9.16 -16.64 -2.55
CA LYS A 140 -9.44 -17.87 -1.78
C LYS A 140 -8.29 -18.89 -1.83
N ARG A 141 -7.38 -18.80 -2.80
CA ARG A 141 -6.18 -19.67 -2.89
C ARG A 141 -5.09 -19.27 -1.88
N LEU A 142 -5.24 -18.13 -1.20
CA LEU A 142 -4.31 -17.62 -0.21
C LEU A 142 -4.90 -17.78 1.19
N ASP A 143 -4.08 -18.23 2.14
CA ASP A 143 -4.41 -18.12 3.56
C ASP A 143 -4.11 -16.70 4.04
N VAL A 144 -5.05 -15.79 3.74
CA VAL A 144 -4.91 -14.37 4.04
C VAL A 144 -4.68 -14.14 5.53
N LYS A 145 -5.41 -14.85 6.40
CA LYS A 145 -5.34 -14.65 7.85
C LYS A 145 -3.96 -15.02 8.37
N GLU A 146 -3.45 -16.18 7.98
CA GLU A 146 -2.16 -16.66 8.45
C GLU A 146 -1.00 -15.82 7.89
N LEU A 147 -1.07 -15.42 6.62
CA LEU A 147 -0.04 -14.58 6.00
C LEU A 147 0.05 -13.20 6.66
N VAL A 148 -1.09 -12.56 6.93
CA VAL A 148 -1.13 -11.28 7.66
C VAL A 148 -0.58 -11.45 9.08
N LYS A 149 -0.96 -12.53 9.77
CA LYS A 149 -0.47 -12.83 11.13
C LYS A 149 1.06 -12.99 11.16
N ARG A 150 1.63 -13.73 10.22
CA ARG A 150 3.09 -13.92 10.12
C ARG A 150 3.82 -12.61 9.86
N ALA A 151 3.35 -11.81 8.89
CA ALA A 151 3.93 -10.51 8.59
C ALA A 151 3.94 -9.59 9.82
N LEU A 152 2.84 -9.58 10.58
CA LEU A 152 2.72 -8.80 11.82
C LEU A 152 3.63 -9.29 12.94
N LYS A 153 3.87 -10.61 13.06
CA LYS A 153 4.77 -11.17 14.08
C LYS A 153 6.22 -10.70 13.91
N ALA A 154 6.66 -10.52 12.66
CA ALA A 154 8.01 -10.08 12.32
C ALA A 154 8.12 -8.55 12.14
N THR A 155 7.10 -7.79 12.54
CA THR A 155 7.09 -6.33 12.40
C THR A 155 8.02 -5.66 13.43
N LYS A 156 8.85 -4.73 12.97
CA LYS A 156 9.68 -3.87 13.84
C LYS A 156 9.00 -2.52 14.02
N LEU A 157 8.83 -2.10 15.28
CA LEU A 157 8.31 -0.78 15.63
C LEU A 157 9.46 0.16 15.95
N LEU A 158 9.46 1.33 15.34
CA LEU A 158 10.35 2.45 15.67
C LEU A 158 9.51 3.63 16.15
N THR A 159 9.89 4.21 17.29
CA THR A 159 9.32 5.48 17.73
C THR A 159 10.23 6.60 17.26
N ILE A 160 9.66 7.55 16.53
CA ILE A 160 10.34 8.74 16.07
C ILE A 160 9.80 9.88 16.93
N SER A 161 10.67 10.49 17.72
CA SER A 161 10.39 11.68 18.51
C SER A 161 11.10 12.88 17.91
N LYS A 162 10.54 14.07 18.14
CA LYS A 162 11.14 15.33 17.74
C LYS A 162 12.21 15.76 18.73
#